data_AF-A0A932HXH4-F1
#
_entry.id   AF-A0A932HXH4-F1
#
_cell.length_a   1.000
_cell.length_b   1.000
_cell.length_c   1.000
_cell.angle_alpha   90.00
_cell.angle_beta   90.00
_cell.angle_gamma   90.00
#
_symmetry.space_group_name_H-M   'P 1'
#
loop_
_entity.id
_entity.type
_entity.pdbx_description
1 polymer ?
#
loop_
_entity_poly.entity_id
_entity_poly.type
_entity_poly.pdbx_seq_one_letter_code
_entity_poly.pdbx_strand_id
1 'polypeptide(L)'
;DVASQTGGAEGVNVNFDVVDDAGAGEVYQGVYVNMDNNATTADDTVYGITVETEDGVAVSDAFILLDNSDTNTAMTDGILFNDDGGTIVDAIDATDTGITNALNAGANPIVWDTMQATGTAAGTITFEDTSGNDMMTIVDDGADGTITFSSKIQGDVAGGNDIGSTSREWNNQYMGDDNGIEFGLDQDVKIVYDETTDDRLEIANGGGAGSQADLWIEDRLSLGRQTLTMSTGGAAAENLTPTASYVEVTGQDNAADTIGMVTTSAKEGDLVIITNLDATAVAIDTAATTKLLSGADVSITQYDVIMLIFDGTNWLQMAGVTANS
;
A
#
# COMPACT_ATOMS: atom_id res chain seq x y z
N ASP A 1 53.51 -7.13 -38.79
CA ASP A 1 54.44 -6.04 -38.46
C ASP A 1 54.15 -4.77 -39.22
N VAL A 2 53.24 -3.95 -38.69
CA VAL A 2 53.22 -2.52 -38.99
C VAL A 2 54.05 -1.86 -37.90
N ALA A 3 55.07 -1.09 -38.31
CA ALA A 3 56.02 -0.43 -37.43
C ALA A 3 55.34 0.52 -36.43
N SER A 4 55.99 0.76 -35.28
CA SER A 4 55.63 1.81 -34.32
C SER A 4 55.40 3.15 -35.03
N GLN A 5 54.19 3.70 -34.94
CA GLN A 5 53.81 4.98 -35.53
C GLN A 5 53.48 5.99 -34.42
N THR A 6 53.99 7.22 -34.57
CA THR A 6 53.87 8.32 -33.59
C THR A 6 52.77 9.32 -33.95
N GLY A 7 51.73 8.88 -34.67
CA GLY A 7 50.60 9.69 -35.12
C GLY A 7 49.41 8.81 -35.56
N GLY A 8 48.25 9.42 -35.83
CA GLY A 8 47.06 8.69 -36.29
C GLY A 8 47.37 7.84 -37.52
N ALA A 9 47.19 6.53 -37.41
CA ALA A 9 47.49 5.57 -38.45
C ALA A 9 46.23 4.74 -38.75
N GLU A 10 45.79 4.78 -40.01
CA GLU A 10 44.73 3.89 -40.50
C GLU A 10 45.36 2.57 -40.95
N GLY A 11 44.93 1.43 -40.38
CA GLY A 11 45.41 0.10 -40.77
C GLY A 11 44.77 -0.39 -42.06
N VAL A 12 43.43 -0.33 -42.14
CA VAL A 12 42.61 -0.74 -43.28
C VAL A 12 41.43 0.22 -43.40
N ASN A 13 41.21 0.78 -44.59
CA ASN A 13 40.08 1.63 -44.91
C ASN A 13 39.30 1.01 -46.08
N VAL A 14 38.02 0.71 -45.86
CA VAL A 14 37.13 0.15 -46.86
C VAL A 14 35.98 1.12 -47.07
N ASN A 15 35.94 1.75 -48.24
CA ASN A 15 34.91 2.72 -48.60
C ASN A 15 34.02 2.15 -49.71
N PHE A 16 32.70 2.26 -49.53
CA PHE A 16 31.71 1.86 -50.53
C PHE A 16 30.93 3.10 -50.96
N ASP A 17 30.97 3.38 -52.26
CA ASP A 17 30.11 4.38 -52.88
C ASP A 17 29.13 3.63 -53.78
N VAL A 18 27.85 3.72 -53.43
CA VAL A 18 26.78 3.00 -54.10
C VAL A 18 25.95 4.01 -54.88
N VAL A 19 25.94 3.87 -56.20
CA VAL A 19 25.11 4.68 -57.10
C VAL A 19 23.88 3.85 -57.48
N ASP A 20 22.71 4.28 -57.02
CA ASP A 20 21.40 3.69 -57.32
C ASP A 20 21.10 3.74 -58.83
N ASP A 21 20.72 2.60 -59.43
CA ASP A 21 20.21 2.50 -60.80
C ASP A 21 18.69 2.27 -60.82
N ALA A 22 17.93 3.12 -60.13
CA ALA A 22 16.52 3.53 -60.30
C ALA A 22 15.44 2.45 -60.61
N GLY A 23 15.72 1.15 -60.52
CA GLY A 23 14.92 0.12 -61.17
C GLY A 23 14.69 -1.18 -60.38
N ALA A 24 15.44 -1.45 -59.31
CA ALA A 24 15.25 -2.63 -58.47
C ALA A 24 15.59 -2.33 -57.00
N GLY A 25 15.02 -3.11 -56.07
CA GLY A 25 15.47 -3.09 -54.67
C GLY A 25 16.83 -3.77 -54.58
N GLU A 26 17.88 -2.98 -54.40
CA GLU A 26 19.26 -3.46 -54.35
C GLU A 26 19.70 -3.64 -52.89
N VAL A 27 20.35 -4.77 -52.58
CA VAL A 27 20.92 -5.05 -51.25
C VAL A 27 22.43 -4.96 -51.35
N TYR A 28 23.04 -4.08 -50.56
CA TYR A 28 24.48 -3.89 -50.51
C TYR A 28 25.04 -4.33 -49.17
N GLN A 29 26.14 -5.08 -49.20
CA GLN A 29 26.86 -5.53 -48.01
C GLN A 29 28.30 -5.04 -48.12
N GLY A 30 28.73 -4.20 -47.18
CA GLY A 30 30.10 -3.67 -47.17
C GLY A 30 31.12 -4.75 -46.81
N VAL A 31 31.00 -5.31 -45.61
CA VAL A 31 31.86 -6.41 -45.14
C VAL A 31 30.99 -7.58 -44.70
N TYR A 32 31.24 -8.75 -45.28
CA TYR A 32 30.59 -10.00 -44.90
C TYR A 32 31.62 -10.96 -44.33
N VAL A 33 31.41 -11.37 -43.08
CA VAL A 33 32.24 -12.36 -42.38
C VAL A 33 31.38 -13.58 -42.13
N ASN A 34 31.74 -14.69 -42.79
CA ASN A 34 31.09 -15.98 -42.55
C ASN A 34 31.97 -16.85 -41.67
N MET A 35 31.39 -17.43 -40.63
CA MET A 35 32.05 -18.36 -39.72
C MET A 35 31.25 -19.64 -39.65
N ASP A 36 31.91 -20.77 -39.87
CA ASP A 36 31.31 -22.10 -39.80
C ASP A 36 32.10 -22.94 -38.79
N ASN A 37 31.41 -23.36 -37.72
CA ASN A 37 31.96 -24.26 -36.70
C ASN A 37 31.31 -25.64 -36.83
N ASN A 38 31.87 -26.48 -37.70
CA ASN A 38 31.39 -27.84 -37.96
C ASN A 38 32.14 -28.90 -37.11
N ALA A 39 32.54 -28.54 -35.90
CA ALA A 39 33.21 -29.47 -34.99
C ALA A 39 32.23 -30.59 -34.55
N THR A 40 32.69 -31.85 -34.58
CA THR A 40 31.83 -33.04 -34.37
C THR A 40 32.09 -33.81 -33.08
N THR A 41 33.10 -33.41 -32.30
CA THR A 41 33.58 -34.20 -31.15
C THR A 41 33.89 -33.39 -29.88
N ALA A 42 33.92 -32.06 -29.98
CA ALA A 42 33.88 -31.10 -28.87
C ALA A 42 33.51 -29.71 -29.43
N ASP A 43 32.89 -28.85 -28.62
CA ASP A 43 32.53 -27.49 -29.03
C ASP A 43 33.78 -26.61 -29.08
N ASP A 44 34.13 -26.09 -30.26
CA ASP A 44 35.18 -25.08 -30.41
C ASP A 44 34.61 -23.68 -30.11
N THR A 45 35.38 -22.82 -29.44
CA THR A 45 35.05 -21.39 -29.32
C THR A 45 35.50 -20.65 -30.57
N VAL A 46 34.57 -19.96 -31.24
CA VAL A 46 34.84 -19.19 -32.45
C VAL A 46 34.49 -17.72 -32.22
N TYR A 47 35.43 -16.82 -32.53
CA TYR A 47 35.24 -15.37 -32.47
C TYR A 47 35.21 -14.78 -33.88
N GLY A 48 34.28 -13.85 -34.12
CA GLY A 48 34.19 -13.15 -35.41
C GLY A 48 35.12 -11.96 -35.50
N ILE A 49 34.77 -10.90 -34.78
CA ILE A 49 35.57 -9.68 -34.69
C ILE A 49 35.97 -9.52 -33.23
N THR A 50 37.27 -9.38 -32.99
CA THR A 50 37.83 -9.07 -31.67
C THR A 50 38.55 -7.73 -31.77
N VAL A 51 38.24 -6.84 -30.82
CA VAL A 51 38.90 -5.54 -30.68
C VAL A 51 39.43 -5.46 -29.27
N GLU A 52 40.71 -5.12 -29.14
CA GLU A 52 41.40 -5.03 -27.85
C GLU A 52 42.29 -3.80 -27.83
N THR A 53 42.38 -3.16 -26.67
CA THR A 53 43.42 -2.18 -26.37
C THR A 53 44.37 -2.81 -25.37
N GLU A 54 45.66 -2.84 -25.70
CA GLU A 54 46.70 -3.21 -24.74
C GLU A 54 46.83 -2.13 -23.65
N ASP A 55 47.33 -2.51 -22.47
CA ASP A 55 47.57 -1.60 -21.34
C ASP A 55 48.39 -0.38 -21.81
N GLY A 56 47.74 0.78 -21.81
CA GLY A 56 48.25 2.00 -22.41
C GLY A 56 47.80 3.23 -21.63
N VAL A 57 48.64 4.26 -21.62
CA VAL A 57 48.39 5.50 -20.87
C VAL A 57 47.30 6.37 -21.54
N ALA A 58 46.91 6.07 -22.78
CA ALA A 58 45.90 6.79 -23.55
C ALA A 58 44.54 6.10 -23.46
N VAL A 59 43.50 6.88 -23.20
CA VAL A 59 42.11 6.41 -23.18
C VAL A 59 41.60 6.30 -24.62
N SER A 60 41.02 5.15 -24.99
CA SER A 60 40.28 5.02 -26.24
C SER A 60 38.87 5.60 -26.05
N ASP A 61 38.40 6.43 -26.99
CA ASP A 61 37.08 7.04 -26.91
C ASP A 61 35.97 6.03 -27.26
N ALA A 62 36.21 5.13 -28.23
CA ALA A 62 35.28 4.07 -28.63
C ALA A 62 36.00 2.92 -29.35
N PHE A 63 35.53 1.68 -29.16
CA PHE A 63 35.93 0.55 -29.99
C PHE A 63 35.17 0.50 -31.32
N ILE A 64 33.89 0.86 -31.29
CA ILE A 64 33.01 0.91 -32.46
C ILE A 64 32.29 2.26 -32.45
N LEU A 65 32.40 3.01 -33.54
CA LEU A 65 31.63 4.23 -33.80
C LEU A 65 30.72 3.99 -35.00
N LEU A 66 29.42 4.18 -34.79
CA LEU A 66 28.41 4.16 -35.85
C LEU A 66 27.84 5.58 -35.95
N ASP A 67 28.08 6.24 -37.09
CA ASP A 67 27.68 7.63 -37.30
C ASP A 67 26.81 7.75 -38.56
N ASN A 68 25.56 8.18 -38.38
CA ASN A 68 24.74 8.65 -39.49
C ASN A 68 24.79 10.16 -39.57
N SER A 69 25.78 10.66 -40.34
CA SER A 69 25.90 12.09 -40.61
C SER A 69 24.84 12.63 -41.59
N ASP A 70 24.00 11.76 -42.17
CA ASP A 70 22.90 12.16 -43.06
C ASP A 70 21.74 12.77 -42.26
N THR A 71 21.42 14.03 -42.57
CA THR A 71 20.32 14.76 -41.92
C THR A 71 18.95 14.52 -42.57
N ASN A 72 18.91 13.83 -43.70
CA ASN A 72 17.75 13.74 -44.59
C ASN A 72 17.15 12.34 -44.65
N THR A 73 17.94 11.30 -44.38
CA THR A 73 17.45 9.92 -44.33
C THR A 73 17.75 9.27 -42.98
N ALA A 74 16.74 8.59 -42.44
CA ALA A 74 16.91 7.83 -41.21
C ALA A 74 17.52 6.46 -41.55
N MET A 75 18.49 6.02 -40.77
CA MET A 75 18.83 4.61 -40.71
C MET A 75 17.77 3.88 -39.90
N THR A 76 17.23 2.78 -40.44
CA THR A 76 16.25 1.96 -39.73
C THR A 76 16.87 1.30 -38.51
N ASP A 77 18.03 0.67 -38.70
CA ASP A 77 18.76 -0.05 -37.66
C ASP A 77 20.22 0.37 -37.69
N GLY A 78 20.77 0.77 -36.54
CA GLY A 78 22.22 0.95 -36.40
C GLY A 78 22.94 -0.40 -36.26
N ILE A 79 22.36 -1.30 -35.46
CA ILE A 79 22.82 -2.68 -35.26
C ILE A 79 21.58 -3.57 -35.27
N LEU A 80 21.58 -4.60 -36.12
CA LEU A 80 20.51 -5.59 -36.20
C LEU A 80 21.04 -6.97 -35.79
N PHE A 81 20.43 -7.56 -34.77
CA PHE A 81 20.61 -8.97 -34.42
C PHE A 81 19.41 -9.75 -34.94
N ASN A 82 19.65 -10.74 -35.80
CA ASN A 82 18.59 -11.53 -36.43
C ASN A 82 18.93 -13.02 -36.34
N ASP A 83 17.95 -13.84 -35.98
CA ASP A 83 18.06 -15.30 -35.88
C ASP A 83 16.94 -15.96 -36.71
N ASP A 84 17.31 -16.89 -37.60
CA ASP A 84 16.40 -17.57 -38.54
C ASP A 84 16.12 -19.03 -38.10
N GLY A 85 15.88 -19.23 -36.80
CA GLY A 85 15.45 -20.52 -36.23
C GLY A 85 16.43 -21.20 -35.27
N GLY A 86 17.39 -20.45 -34.72
CA GLY A 86 18.30 -20.88 -33.67
C GLY A 86 17.95 -20.24 -32.32
N THR A 87 18.99 -19.83 -31.59
CA THR A 87 18.85 -19.06 -30.35
C THR A 87 20.08 -18.17 -30.19
N ILE A 88 19.85 -16.86 -30.08
CA ILE A 88 20.84 -15.95 -29.54
C ILE A 88 20.62 -15.93 -28.02
N VAL A 89 21.59 -16.42 -27.26
CA VAL A 89 21.50 -16.45 -25.80
C VAL A 89 21.63 -15.03 -25.25
N ASP A 90 22.71 -14.35 -25.64
CA ASP A 90 22.96 -12.95 -25.32
C ASP A 90 23.33 -12.21 -26.62
N ALA A 91 22.47 -11.28 -27.04
CA ALA A 91 22.79 -10.42 -28.19
C ALA A 91 23.86 -9.38 -27.81
N ILE A 92 23.80 -8.91 -26.56
CA ILE A 92 24.76 -8.02 -25.94
C ILE A 92 25.03 -8.56 -24.53
N ASP A 93 26.25 -9.01 -24.27
CA ASP A 93 26.72 -9.43 -22.94
C ASP A 93 27.62 -8.34 -22.35
N ALA A 94 27.18 -7.78 -21.22
CA ALA A 94 27.90 -6.76 -20.46
C ALA A 94 28.02 -7.16 -18.97
N THR A 95 28.27 -8.44 -18.70
CA THR A 95 28.27 -9.02 -17.35
C THR A 95 29.54 -8.77 -16.54
N ASP A 96 30.61 -8.23 -17.13
CA ASP A 96 31.87 -7.97 -16.41
C ASP A 96 31.71 -6.88 -15.35
N THR A 97 32.24 -7.13 -14.15
CA THR A 97 32.18 -6.22 -12.99
C THR A 97 32.87 -4.87 -13.21
N GLY A 98 33.76 -4.74 -14.20
CA GLY A 98 34.41 -3.49 -14.57
C GLY A 98 33.52 -2.53 -15.35
N ILE A 99 32.35 -2.97 -15.83
CA ILE A 99 31.41 -2.14 -16.60
C ILE A 99 30.57 -1.29 -15.64
N THR A 100 30.72 0.03 -15.73
CA THR A 100 29.92 0.97 -14.91
C THR A 100 28.52 1.17 -15.45
N ASN A 101 28.39 1.35 -16.77
CA ASN A 101 27.11 1.52 -17.46
C ASN A 101 27.08 0.58 -18.67
N ALA A 102 26.20 -0.43 -18.65
CA ALA A 102 26.04 -1.35 -19.78
C ALA A 102 25.37 -0.66 -20.98
N LEU A 103 24.46 0.29 -20.71
CA LEU A 103 23.78 1.08 -21.73
C LEU A 103 23.56 2.51 -21.21
N ASN A 104 23.83 3.50 -22.06
CA ASN A 104 23.46 4.89 -21.82
C ASN A 104 22.65 5.42 -23.01
N ALA A 105 21.32 5.44 -22.88
CA ALA A 105 20.42 5.91 -23.92
C ALA A 105 20.20 7.44 -23.88
N GLY A 106 20.69 8.15 -22.85
CA GLY A 106 20.38 9.56 -22.64
C GLY A 106 18.88 9.80 -22.53
N ALA A 107 18.34 10.71 -23.36
CA ALA A 107 16.91 11.01 -23.43
C ALA A 107 16.12 10.11 -24.40
N ASN A 108 16.75 9.10 -25.00
CA ASN A 108 16.11 8.23 -25.98
C ASN A 108 15.30 7.13 -25.29
N PRO A 109 14.09 6.80 -25.81
CA PRO A 109 13.31 5.69 -25.28
C PRO A 109 13.97 4.35 -25.62
N ILE A 110 13.82 3.38 -24.71
CA ILE A 110 14.08 1.97 -24.98
C ILE A 110 12.71 1.28 -24.99
N VAL A 111 12.43 0.52 -26.05
CA VAL A 111 11.17 -0.19 -26.21
C VAL A 111 11.42 -1.67 -25.97
N TRP A 112 10.68 -2.25 -25.01
CA TRP A 112 10.72 -3.67 -24.69
C TRP A 112 9.35 -4.29 -24.97
N ASP A 113 9.32 -5.52 -25.48
CA ASP A 113 8.10 -6.35 -25.48
C ASP A 113 7.88 -6.96 -24.08
N THR A 114 8.93 -7.58 -23.54
CA THR A 114 8.99 -8.02 -22.14
C THR A 114 10.26 -7.52 -21.49
N MET A 115 10.19 -7.17 -20.20
CA MET A 115 11.33 -6.78 -19.38
C MET A 115 11.46 -7.76 -18.22
N GLN A 116 12.62 -8.38 -18.09
CA GLN A 116 13.02 -9.13 -16.91
C GLN A 116 14.30 -8.50 -16.38
N ALA A 117 14.24 -7.94 -15.17
CA ALA A 117 15.40 -7.47 -14.45
C ALA A 117 15.61 -8.40 -13.25
N THR A 118 16.79 -9.01 -13.17
CA THR A 118 17.14 -9.97 -12.12
C THR A 118 18.49 -9.56 -11.57
N GLY A 119 18.51 -9.01 -10.36
CA GLY A 119 19.76 -8.84 -9.61
C GLY A 119 19.97 -10.05 -8.73
N THR A 120 21.09 -10.77 -8.92
CA THR A 120 21.37 -12.04 -8.23
C THR A 120 21.78 -11.88 -6.75
N ALA A 121 21.82 -10.66 -6.21
CA ALA A 121 21.91 -10.40 -4.78
C ALA A 121 21.40 -8.98 -4.46
N ALA A 122 20.29 -8.86 -3.71
CA ALA A 122 19.69 -7.57 -3.31
C ALA A 122 19.52 -6.58 -4.49
N GLY A 123 19.05 -7.09 -5.64
CA GLY A 123 18.84 -6.28 -6.83
C GLY A 123 17.67 -5.33 -6.63
N THR A 124 17.95 -4.04 -6.74
CA THR A 124 16.91 -3.01 -6.76
C THR A 124 16.68 -2.57 -8.20
N ILE A 125 15.43 -2.56 -8.65
CA ILE A 125 15.06 -1.83 -9.87
C ILE A 125 14.60 -0.45 -9.40
N THR A 126 15.37 0.57 -9.73
CA THR A 126 15.00 1.96 -9.47
C THR A 126 14.51 2.61 -10.75
N PHE A 127 13.33 3.22 -10.69
CA PHE A 127 12.87 4.14 -11.72
C PHE A 127 13.30 5.54 -11.27
N GLU A 128 14.49 5.95 -11.72
CA GLU A 128 15.18 7.15 -11.26
C GLU A 128 14.57 8.46 -11.77
N ASP A 129 14.57 9.48 -10.91
CA ASP A 129 14.70 10.88 -11.32
C ASP A 129 16.13 11.34 -10.94
N THR A 130 16.75 12.15 -11.78
CA THR A 130 18.10 12.72 -11.67
C THR A 130 18.46 13.37 -10.32
N SER A 131 17.50 13.58 -9.42
CA SER A 131 17.68 14.15 -8.09
C SER A 131 17.96 13.14 -6.95
N GLY A 132 18.19 11.85 -7.26
CA GLY A 132 18.58 10.85 -6.25
C GLY A 132 17.45 10.47 -5.29
N ASN A 133 16.22 10.73 -5.70
CA ASN A 133 14.98 10.29 -5.08
C ASN A 133 14.20 9.49 -6.12
N ASP A 134 14.32 8.17 -6.06
CA ASP A 134 13.68 7.26 -7.01
C ASP A 134 12.17 7.51 -7.03
N MET A 135 11.52 7.45 -8.19
CA MET A 135 10.06 7.55 -8.29
C MET A 135 9.38 6.30 -7.74
N MET A 136 9.98 5.14 -8.00
CA MET A 136 9.51 3.84 -7.58
C MET A 136 10.71 2.91 -7.41
N THR A 137 10.67 2.13 -6.34
CA THR A 137 11.69 1.15 -6.01
C THR A 137 11.03 -0.22 -5.84
N ILE A 138 11.45 -1.20 -6.64
CA ILE A 138 11.02 -2.60 -6.50
C ILE A 138 12.18 -3.38 -5.90
N VAL A 139 11.93 -3.99 -4.74
CA VAL A 139 12.90 -4.82 -4.03
C VAL A 139 12.39 -6.25 -3.98
N ASP A 140 13.22 -7.17 -4.45
CA ASP A 140 13.09 -8.60 -4.23
C ASP A 140 13.89 -8.99 -2.98
N ASP A 141 13.20 -9.43 -1.93
CA ASP A 141 13.80 -9.97 -0.69
C ASP A 141 13.62 -11.51 -0.63
N GLY A 142 13.63 -12.16 -1.80
CA GLY A 142 13.58 -13.61 -1.95
C GLY A 142 12.16 -14.17 -2.00
N ALA A 143 11.61 -14.58 -0.85
CA ALA A 143 10.23 -15.10 -0.78
C ALA A 143 9.19 -13.99 -0.69
N ASP A 144 9.63 -12.81 -0.25
CA ASP A 144 8.85 -11.60 -0.09
C ASP A 144 9.40 -10.52 -1.04
N GLY A 145 8.57 -9.53 -1.35
CA GLY A 145 8.98 -8.39 -2.15
C GLY A 145 8.24 -7.13 -1.69
N THR A 146 8.87 -5.98 -1.90
CA THR A 146 8.26 -4.69 -1.59
C THR A 146 8.24 -3.81 -2.82
N ILE A 147 7.17 -3.03 -2.93
CA ILE A 147 7.07 -1.92 -3.87
C ILE A 147 6.97 -0.67 -3.02
N THR A 148 7.96 0.21 -3.14
CA THR A 148 7.99 1.49 -2.45
C THR A 148 7.79 2.61 -3.46
N PHE A 149 6.88 3.52 -3.12
CA PHE A 149 6.67 4.77 -3.86
C PHE A 149 7.19 5.92 -2.99
N SER A 150 7.97 6.83 -3.56
CA SER A 150 8.52 7.97 -2.81
C SER A 150 7.48 9.04 -2.48
N SER A 151 6.26 8.91 -3.00
CA SER A 151 5.16 9.84 -2.79
C SER A 151 3.84 9.08 -2.75
N LYS A 152 2.78 9.63 -3.34
CA LYS A 152 1.42 9.09 -3.32
C LYS A 152 1.21 8.05 -4.41
N ILE A 153 0.39 7.04 -4.08
CA ILE A 153 -0.30 6.23 -5.09
C ILE A 153 -1.57 7.00 -5.45
N GLN A 154 -1.67 7.47 -6.69
CA GLN A 154 -2.80 8.27 -7.16
C GLN A 154 -3.56 7.51 -8.25
N GLY A 155 -4.89 7.42 -8.12
CA GLY A 155 -5.74 6.92 -9.19
C GLY A 155 -5.70 7.86 -10.39
N ASP A 156 -5.71 7.29 -11.59
CA ASP A 156 -5.69 8.07 -12.85
C ASP A 156 -6.99 8.87 -13.03
N VAL A 157 -8.12 8.30 -12.60
CA VAL A 157 -9.45 8.93 -12.68
C VAL A 157 -10.23 8.75 -11.39
N ALA A 158 -11.16 9.67 -11.12
CA ALA A 158 -12.09 9.55 -10.00
C ALA A 158 -13.04 8.34 -10.20
N GLY A 159 -13.08 7.44 -9.21
CA GLY A 159 -14.05 6.33 -9.15
C GLY A 159 -13.83 5.17 -10.13
N GLY A 160 -12.63 5.03 -10.71
CA GLY A 160 -12.33 3.96 -11.67
C GLY A 160 -11.17 3.02 -11.27
N ASN A 161 -10.41 3.36 -10.24
CA ASN A 161 -9.24 2.61 -9.80
C ASN A 161 -9.51 1.97 -8.44
N ASP A 162 -9.45 0.64 -8.39
CA ASP A 162 -9.63 -0.12 -7.14
C ASP A 162 -8.28 -0.44 -6.50
N ILE A 163 -8.23 -0.43 -5.16
CA ILE A 163 -7.12 -0.97 -4.38
C ILE A 163 -7.51 -2.41 -3.97
N GLY A 164 -7.15 -3.37 -4.82
CA GLY A 164 -7.50 -4.79 -4.65
C GLY A 164 -8.62 -5.26 -5.60
N SER A 165 -9.16 -6.46 -5.37
CA SER A 165 -10.30 -7.00 -6.13
C SER A 165 -11.07 -8.05 -5.32
N THR A 166 -12.19 -8.54 -5.86
CA THR A 166 -13.02 -9.61 -5.26
C THR A 166 -12.31 -10.97 -5.12
N SER A 167 -11.12 -11.11 -5.67
CA SER A 167 -10.30 -12.33 -5.60
C SER A 167 -8.91 -12.09 -5.03
N ARG A 168 -8.55 -10.83 -4.75
CA ARG A 168 -7.23 -10.41 -4.30
C ARG A 168 -7.40 -9.28 -3.28
N GLU A 169 -7.41 -9.68 -2.03
CA GLU A 169 -7.67 -8.81 -0.89
C GLU A 169 -6.36 -8.50 -0.15
N TRP A 170 -6.35 -7.36 0.52
CA TRP A 170 -5.34 -7.03 1.51
C TRP A 170 -5.76 -7.64 2.84
N ASN A 171 -4.86 -8.33 3.53
CA ASN A 171 -5.18 -8.94 4.82
C ASN A 171 -5.39 -7.86 5.90
N ASN A 172 -4.33 -7.08 6.17
CA ASN A 172 -4.36 -5.99 7.13
C ASN A 172 -4.04 -4.67 6.42
N GLN A 173 -4.75 -3.62 6.79
CA GLN A 173 -4.46 -2.24 6.41
C GLN A 173 -4.10 -1.47 7.68
N TYR A 174 -2.89 -0.92 7.71
CA TYR A 174 -2.42 -0.09 8.81
C TYR A 174 -2.51 1.38 8.38
N MET A 175 -3.09 2.21 9.23
CA MET A 175 -3.12 3.65 9.08
C MET A 175 -2.24 4.25 10.17
N GLY A 176 -1.47 5.29 9.81
CA GLY A 176 -0.69 6.04 10.79
C GLY A 176 -1.57 6.89 11.70
N ASP A 177 -0.97 7.38 12.78
CA ASP A 177 -1.61 8.24 13.76
C ASP A 177 -2.11 9.55 13.13
N ASP A 178 -3.22 10.07 13.63
CA ASP A 178 -3.92 11.28 13.14
C ASP A 178 -4.32 11.24 11.65
N ASN A 179 -4.30 10.05 11.02
CA ASN A 179 -4.77 9.84 9.66
C ASN A 179 -6.18 9.22 9.63
N GLY A 180 -6.75 9.14 8.43
CA GLY A 180 -8.03 8.48 8.23
C GLY A 180 -8.26 7.99 6.81
N ILE A 181 -9.38 7.28 6.63
CA ILE A 181 -9.92 6.90 5.33
C ILE A 181 -10.99 7.92 4.97
N GLU A 182 -10.80 8.57 3.83
CA GLU A 182 -11.75 9.55 3.30
C GLU A 182 -12.66 8.91 2.25
N PHE A 183 -13.93 9.26 2.29
CA PHE A 183 -14.96 8.76 1.40
C PHE A 183 -15.64 9.92 0.66
N GLY A 184 -16.07 9.67 -0.57
CA GLY A 184 -16.69 10.69 -1.42
C GLY A 184 -15.67 11.46 -2.27
N LEU A 185 -16.15 12.12 -3.32
CA LEU A 185 -15.30 12.86 -4.27
C LEU A 185 -14.68 14.11 -3.65
N ASP A 186 -15.28 14.63 -2.59
CA ASP A 186 -14.87 15.83 -1.86
C ASP A 186 -14.59 15.54 -0.37
N GLN A 187 -14.25 14.29 -0.05
CA GLN A 187 -13.95 13.85 1.32
C GLN A 187 -15.15 14.13 2.26
N ASP A 188 -16.36 13.77 1.86
CA ASP A 188 -17.58 14.06 2.59
C ASP A 188 -17.59 13.46 4.01
N VAL A 189 -17.02 12.25 4.15
CA VAL A 189 -16.96 11.48 5.39
C VAL A 189 -15.57 10.91 5.56
N LYS A 190 -15.08 10.85 6.79
CA LYS A 190 -13.84 10.16 7.13
C LYS A 190 -13.99 9.24 8.32
N ILE A 191 -13.28 8.11 8.28
CA ILE A 191 -13.03 7.27 9.45
C ILE A 191 -11.63 7.62 9.94
N VAL A 192 -11.51 8.14 11.16
CA VAL A 192 -10.24 8.60 11.74
C VAL A 192 -9.95 7.88 13.05
N TYR A 193 -8.68 7.66 13.33
CA TYR A 193 -8.20 7.26 14.65
C TYR A 193 -7.60 8.49 15.33
N ASP A 194 -8.24 8.98 16.40
CA ASP A 194 -7.74 10.10 17.20
C ASP A 194 -6.91 9.57 18.38
N GLU A 195 -5.59 9.72 18.28
CA GLU A 195 -4.62 9.39 19.34
C GLU A 195 -4.33 10.61 20.23
N THR A 196 -4.57 11.82 19.73
CA THR A 196 -4.23 13.06 20.43
C THR A 196 -5.17 13.32 21.62
N THR A 197 -6.46 12.96 21.50
CA THR A 197 -7.44 13.27 22.55
C THR A 197 -7.90 12.06 23.36
N ASP A 198 -8.30 10.95 22.73
CA ASP A 198 -8.94 9.86 23.48
C ASP A 198 -8.89 8.42 22.91
N ASP A 199 -7.88 8.08 22.10
CA ASP A 199 -7.63 6.76 21.48
C ASP A 199 -8.89 6.15 20.84
N ARG A 200 -9.61 6.94 20.06
CA ARG A 200 -10.95 6.59 19.56
C ARG A 200 -11.00 6.50 18.04
N LEU A 201 -11.72 5.50 17.55
CA LEU A 201 -12.16 5.44 16.16
C LEU A 201 -13.43 6.29 15.98
N GLU A 202 -13.37 7.28 15.11
CA GLU A 202 -14.48 8.20 14.87
C GLU A 202 -14.93 8.17 13.42
N ILE A 203 -16.24 8.38 13.21
CA ILE A 203 -16.78 8.79 11.92
C ILE A 203 -16.97 10.30 12.00
N ALA A 204 -16.12 11.03 11.29
CA ALA A 204 -16.11 12.48 11.31
C ALA A 204 -16.43 13.04 9.92
N ASN A 205 -16.84 14.30 9.89
CA ASN A 205 -16.96 15.05 8.64
C ASN A 205 -15.55 15.43 8.13
N GLY A 206 -15.32 15.32 6.83
CA GLY A 206 -14.03 15.63 6.22
C GLY A 206 -13.70 17.12 6.05
N GLY A 207 -14.55 18.05 6.46
CA GLY A 207 -14.12 19.45 6.69
C GLY A 207 -15.09 20.57 6.31
N GLY A 208 -16.34 20.27 5.95
CA GLY A 208 -17.34 21.31 5.69
C GLY A 208 -18.06 21.75 6.97
N ALA A 209 -17.90 23.00 7.42
CA ALA A 209 -18.68 23.53 8.54
C ALA A 209 -20.20 23.31 8.31
N GLY A 210 -20.81 22.41 9.09
CA GLY A 210 -22.26 22.16 9.09
C GLY A 210 -22.74 20.79 8.60
N SER A 211 -21.88 19.90 8.11
CA SER A 211 -22.26 18.49 7.87
C SER A 211 -22.00 17.67 9.14
N GLN A 212 -23.01 16.98 9.65
CA GLN A 212 -22.83 15.99 10.72
C GLN A 212 -22.60 14.64 10.04
N ALA A 213 -21.64 13.86 10.53
CA ALA A 213 -21.52 12.48 10.09
C ALA A 213 -22.63 11.67 10.78
N ASP A 214 -23.59 11.18 10.01
CA ASP A 214 -24.60 10.27 10.52
C ASP A 214 -24.05 8.84 10.51
N LEU A 215 -24.23 8.12 11.63
CA LEU A 215 -24.03 6.68 11.66
C LEU A 215 -25.32 6.00 11.21
N TRP A 216 -25.32 5.48 9.98
CA TRP A 216 -26.42 4.67 9.45
C TRP A 216 -26.07 3.18 9.54
N ILE A 217 -26.89 2.41 10.26
CA ILE A 217 -26.73 0.96 10.39
C ILE A 217 -28.00 0.31 9.84
N GLU A 218 -27.87 -0.42 8.73
CA GLU A 218 -29.01 -1.10 8.09
C GLU A 218 -29.50 -2.32 8.88
N ASP A 219 -28.58 -2.98 9.60
CA ASP A 219 -28.88 -4.12 10.45
C ASP A 219 -28.86 -3.71 11.94
N ARG A 220 -28.76 -4.68 12.85
CA ARG A 220 -28.77 -4.48 14.29
C ARG A 220 -27.44 -3.88 14.76
N LEU A 221 -27.51 -2.76 15.46
CA LEU A 221 -26.43 -2.28 16.31
C LEU A 221 -26.27 -3.22 17.51
N SER A 222 -25.12 -3.86 17.64
CA SER A 222 -24.75 -4.63 18.83
C SER A 222 -23.89 -3.76 19.75
N LEU A 223 -24.24 -3.76 21.03
CA LEU A 223 -23.52 -3.01 22.05
C LEU A 223 -22.70 -3.99 22.91
N GLY A 224 -21.59 -3.50 23.46
CA GLY A 224 -20.83 -4.27 24.45
C GLY A 224 -21.72 -4.65 25.63
N ARG A 225 -21.52 -5.86 26.17
CA ARG A 225 -22.28 -6.40 27.29
C ARG A 225 -21.47 -6.48 28.59
N GLN A 226 -22.07 -6.06 29.68
CA GLN A 226 -21.60 -6.26 31.06
C GLN A 226 -22.68 -6.99 31.87
N THR A 227 -22.27 -7.81 32.83
CA THR A 227 -23.18 -8.45 33.79
C THR A 227 -22.85 -7.97 35.19
N LEU A 228 -23.88 -7.62 35.96
CA LEU A 228 -23.82 -7.34 37.38
C LEU A 228 -24.71 -8.35 38.11
N THR A 229 -24.14 -9.01 39.13
CA THR A 229 -24.86 -9.95 39.97
C THR A 229 -24.78 -9.48 41.40
N MET A 230 -25.95 -9.28 42.02
CA MET A 230 -26.01 -8.86 43.42
C MET A 230 -25.41 -9.97 44.30
N SER A 231 -24.44 -9.59 45.11
CA SER A 231 -23.42 -10.49 45.68
C SER A 231 -23.69 -10.90 47.13
N THR A 232 -24.64 -10.26 47.82
CA THR A 232 -24.95 -10.54 49.22
C THR A 232 -26.39 -10.98 49.40
N GLY A 233 -26.62 -11.92 50.33
CA GLY A 233 -27.97 -12.26 50.73
C GLY A 233 -28.56 -11.20 51.68
N GLY A 234 -29.74 -10.68 51.35
CA GLY A 234 -30.38 -9.56 52.02
C GLY A 234 -30.13 -8.22 51.33
N ALA A 235 -30.72 -7.14 51.85
CA ALA A 235 -30.69 -5.83 51.19
C ALA A 235 -29.25 -5.35 51.00
N ALA A 236 -28.85 -5.24 49.74
CA ALA A 236 -27.50 -4.87 49.32
C ALA A 236 -27.49 -3.50 48.63
N ALA A 237 -26.41 -2.75 48.79
CA ALA A 237 -26.11 -1.60 47.96
C ALA A 237 -24.83 -1.89 47.19
N GLU A 238 -24.92 -1.90 45.87
CA GLU A 238 -23.80 -2.20 44.99
C GLU A 238 -23.51 -1.05 44.05
N ASN A 239 -22.25 -0.92 43.67
CA ASN A 239 -21.80 0.12 42.76
C ASN A 239 -21.59 -0.47 41.37
N LEU A 240 -22.34 0.00 40.39
CA LEU A 240 -22.12 -0.31 38.98
C LEU A 240 -21.15 0.72 38.39
N THR A 241 -19.97 0.28 37.97
CA THR A 241 -19.09 1.03 37.07
C THR A 241 -19.34 0.51 35.66
N PRO A 242 -20.06 1.25 34.80
CA PRO A 242 -20.33 0.79 33.45
C PRO A 242 -19.04 0.66 32.64
N THR A 243 -18.79 -0.51 32.09
CA THR A 243 -17.71 -0.78 31.13
C THR A 243 -18.26 -1.11 29.75
N ALA A 244 -19.59 -1.10 29.60
CA ALA A 244 -20.29 -1.42 28.37
C ALA A 244 -21.67 -0.75 28.35
N SER A 245 -22.21 -0.50 27.15
CA SER A 245 -23.50 0.20 27.01
C SER A 245 -24.73 -0.68 27.29
N TYR A 246 -24.59 -2.00 27.38
CA TYR A 246 -25.67 -2.91 27.78
C TYR A 246 -25.29 -3.68 29.04
N VAL A 247 -26.06 -3.50 30.11
CA VAL A 247 -25.82 -4.09 31.43
C VAL A 247 -26.98 -5.00 31.82
N GLU A 248 -26.66 -6.25 32.10
CA GLU A 248 -27.60 -7.24 32.65
C GLU A 248 -27.43 -7.29 34.16
N VAL A 249 -28.50 -7.03 34.90
CA VAL A 249 -28.54 -7.12 36.36
C VAL A 249 -29.26 -8.39 36.76
N THR A 250 -28.73 -9.08 37.77
CA THR A 250 -29.40 -10.20 38.43
C THR A 250 -29.52 -9.90 39.92
N GLY A 251 -30.72 -9.49 40.36
CA GLY A 251 -31.05 -9.40 41.79
C GLY A 251 -31.10 -10.80 42.38
N GLN A 252 -30.45 -11.07 43.52
CA GLN A 252 -30.37 -12.46 44.01
C GLN A 252 -31.44 -12.80 45.05
N ASP A 253 -31.87 -11.87 45.91
CA ASP A 253 -32.82 -12.26 46.96
C ASP A 253 -33.65 -11.15 47.65
N ASN A 254 -33.39 -9.86 47.43
CA ASN A 254 -34.11 -8.80 48.14
C ASN A 254 -34.58 -7.65 47.24
N ALA A 255 -35.87 -7.32 47.33
CA ALA A 255 -36.47 -6.18 46.63
C ALA A 255 -35.95 -4.79 47.09
N ALA A 256 -35.17 -4.74 48.17
CA ALA A 256 -34.49 -3.56 48.67
C ALA A 256 -33.04 -3.44 48.16
N ASP A 257 -32.62 -4.31 47.25
CA ASP A 257 -31.32 -4.21 46.60
C ASP A 257 -31.25 -2.94 45.75
N THR A 258 -30.13 -2.22 45.86
CA THR A 258 -29.91 -0.93 45.19
C THR A 258 -28.61 -0.93 44.40
N ILE A 259 -28.63 -0.28 43.24
CA ILE A 259 -27.47 -0.03 42.38
C ILE A 259 -27.17 1.47 42.37
N GLY A 260 -26.02 1.83 42.93
CA GLY A 260 -25.41 3.14 42.76
C GLY A 260 -24.61 3.22 41.46
N MET A 261 -24.87 4.24 40.64
CA MET A 261 -24.12 4.46 39.41
C MET A 261 -22.82 5.20 39.69
N VAL A 262 -21.70 4.56 39.34
CA VAL A 262 -20.36 5.14 39.43
C VAL A 262 -20.07 5.96 38.18
N THR A 263 -19.40 7.10 38.35
CA THR A 263 -19.02 8.00 37.25
C THR A 263 -17.53 7.89 36.87
N THR A 264 -16.75 7.18 37.69
CA THR A 264 -15.37 6.83 37.35
C THR A 264 -15.36 6.08 36.02
N SER A 265 -14.52 6.53 35.08
CA SER A 265 -14.38 6.08 33.68
C SER A 265 -15.51 6.43 32.70
N ALA A 266 -16.60 7.08 33.14
CA ALA A 266 -17.63 7.55 32.22
C ALA A 266 -17.14 8.80 31.45
N LYS A 267 -17.41 8.85 30.14
CA LYS A 267 -17.22 10.01 29.28
C LYS A 267 -18.56 10.66 28.96
N GLU A 268 -18.57 11.98 28.79
CA GLU A 268 -19.79 12.70 28.42
C GLU A 268 -20.40 12.10 27.14
N GLY A 269 -21.70 11.83 27.17
CA GLY A 269 -22.42 11.18 26.08
C GLY A 269 -22.50 9.65 26.18
N ASP A 270 -21.79 9.02 27.14
CA ASP A 270 -21.90 7.57 27.36
C ASP A 270 -23.36 7.17 27.63
N LEU A 271 -23.87 6.25 26.80
CA LEU A 271 -25.19 5.65 26.93
C LEU A 271 -25.08 4.29 27.62
N VAL A 272 -25.91 4.07 28.64
CA VAL A 272 -26.04 2.79 29.33
C VAL A 272 -27.50 2.35 29.37
N ILE A 273 -27.74 1.10 28.99
CA ILE A 273 -29.03 0.41 29.03
C ILE A 273 -28.91 -0.69 30.08
N ILE A 274 -29.69 -0.61 31.14
CA ILE A 274 -29.69 -1.57 32.23
C ILE A 274 -30.98 -2.37 32.19
N THR A 275 -30.87 -3.70 32.14
CA THR A 275 -32.00 -4.62 32.18
C THR A 275 -31.88 -5.52 33.39
N ASN A 276 -32.93 -5.60 34.21
CA ASN A 276 -32.99 -6.62 35.25
C ASN A 276 -33.46 -7.95 34.63
N LEU A 277 -32.69 -9.02 34.77
CA LEU A 277 -33.06 -10.35 34.28
C LEU A 277 -33.69 -11.22 35.37
N ASP A 278 -33.53 -10.86 36.64
CA ASP A 278 -34.05 -11.66 37.76
C ASP A 278 -35.50 -11.28 38.13
N ALA A 279 -36.22 -12.25 38.71
CA ALA A 279 -37.56 -12.04 39.26
C ALA A 279 -37.55 -11.04 40.44
N THR A 280 -36.42 -10.94 41.14
CA THR A 280 -36.19 -10.04 42.25
C THR A 280 -35.99 -8.63 41.72
N ALA A 281 -36.81 -7.68 42.19
CA ALA A 281 -36.67 -6.29 41.82
C ALA A 281 -35.38 -5.70 42.39
N VAL A 282 -34.73 -4.84 41.60
CA VAL A 282 -33.56 -4.06 42.02
C VAL A 282 -33.88 -2.60 41.83
N ALA A 283 -33.43 -1.71 42.70
CA ALA A 283 -33.63 -0.28 42.57
C ALA A 283 -32.37 0.41 42.04
N ILE A 284 -32.52 1.33 41.10
CA ILE A 284 -31.46 2.27 40.75
C ILE A 284 -31.49 3.40 41.77
N ASP A 285 -30.38 3.60 42.47
CA ASP A 285 -30.23 4.59 43.53
C ASP A 285 -30.13 6.01 42.96
N THR A 286 -30.90 6.93 43.53
CA THR A 286 -30.86 8.37 43.29
C THR A 286 -29.73 9.10 44.02
N ALA A 287 -28.65 8.39 44.36
CA ALA A 287 -27.41 8.92 44.88
C ALA A 287 -26.94 10.20 44.15
N ALA A 288 -25.96 10.89 44.75
CA ALA A 288 -25.48 12.20 44.26
C ALA A 288 -25.15 12.23 42.76
N THR A 289 -24.72 11.11 42.18
CA THR A 289 -24.28 10.93 40.79
C THR A 289 -25.36 10.43 39.82
N THR A 290 -26.57 10.11 40.28
CA THR A 290 -27.68 9.66 39.41
C THR A 290 -28.87 10.61 39.55
N LYS A 291 -29.44 11.06 38.43
CA LYS A 291 -30.65 11.89 38.39
C LYS A 291 -31.76 11.12 37.69
N LEU A 292 -32.69 10.61 38.50
CA LEU A 292 -33.88 9.90 38.02
C LEU A 292 -35.09 10.85 37.97
N LEU A 293 -36.03 10.58 37.06
CA LEU A 293 -37.18 11.45 36.79
C LEU A 293 -38.07 11.69 38.02
N SER A 294 -38.20 10.69 38.88
CA SER A 294 -39.00 10.73 40.12
C SER A 294 -38.33 11.52 41.24
N GLY A 295 -37.02 11.75 41.18
CA GLY A 295 -36.23 12.23 42.32
C GLY A 295 -36.14 11.26 43.50
N ALA A 296 -36.54 10.00 43.30
CA ALA A 296 -36.46 8.90 44.26
C ALA A 296 -36.02 7.62 43.53
N ASP A 297 -35.49 6.64 44.26
CA ASP A 297 -34.99 5.39 43.69
C ASP A 297 -36.04 4.72 42.79
N VAL A 298 -35.59 4.23 41.63
CA VAL A 298 -36.46 3.58 40.64
C VAL A 298 -36.27 2.08 40.71
N SER A 299 -37.29 1.38 41.20
CA SER A 299 -37.33 -0.07 41.17
C SER A 299 -37.55 -0.58 39.73
N ILE A 300 -36.64 -1.42 39.25
CA ILE A 300 -36.73 -2.18 38.01
C ILE A 300 -37.03 -3.65 38.35
N THR A 301 -38.20 -4.13 37.96
CA THR A 301 -38.63 -5.52 38.11
C THR A 301 -38.09 -6.36 36.94
N GLN A 302 -38.45 -7.65 36.88
CA GLN A 302 -37.95 -8.54 35.83
C GLN A 302 -38.25 -7.99 34.43
N TYR A 303 -37.21 -7.94 33.61
CA TYR A 303 -37.18 -7.40 32.23
C TYR A 303 -37.51 -5.92 32.10
N ASP A 304 -37.68 -5.18 33.21
CA ASP A 304 -37.72 -3.73 33.12
C ASP A 304 -36.35 -3.21 32.67
N VAL A 305 -36.41 -2.13 31.87
CA VAL A 305 -35.23 -1.50 31.28
C VAL A 305 -35.18 -0.04 31.70
N ILE A 306 -33.99 0.43 32.08
CA ILE A 306 -33.71 1.85 32.27
C ILE A 306 -32.56 2.28 31.38
N MET A 307 -32.72 3.42 30.72
CA MET A 307 -31.70 4.02 29.88
C MET A 307 -31.18 5.29 30.54
N LEU A 308 -29.86 5.38 30.67
CA LEU A 308 -29.15 6.49 31.30
C LEU A 308 -28.11 7.06 30.32
N ILE A 309 -27.93 8.38 30.34
CA ILE A 309 -26.84 9.06 29.62
C ILE A 309 -25.99 9.86 30.60
N PHE A 310 -24.66 9.83 30.43
CA PHE A 310 -23.75 10.62 31.26
C PHE A 310 -23.59 12.04 30.70
N ASP A 311 -23.84 13.06 31.52
CA ASP A 311 -23.71 14.48 31.12
C ASP A 311 -22.33 15.08 31.42
N GLY A 312 -21.34 14.22 31.72
CA GLY A 312 -20.02 14.63 32.20
C GLY A 312 -19.92 14.75 33.72
N THR A 313 -21.05 14.78 34.45
CA THR A 313 -21.08 14.83 35.92
C THR A 313 -22.01 13.79 36.56
N ASN A 314 -23.18 13.55 35.98
CA ASN A 314 -24.22 12.68 36.50
C ASN A 314 -24.76 11.74 35.40
N TRP A 315 -25.26 10.58 35.83
CA TRP A 315 -26.11 9.73 35.01
C TRP A 315 -27.54 10.25 35.02
N LEU A 316 -28.07 10.61 33.85
CA LEU A 316 -29.40 11.15 33.68
C LEU A 316 -30.34 10.10 33.10
N GLN A 317 -31.49 9.89 33.72
CA GLN A 317 -32.50 8.99 33.15
C GLN A 317 -33.10 9.57 31.87
N MET A 318 -32.92 8.85 30.75
CA MET A 318 -33.54 9.16 29.47
C MET A 318 -34.90 8.50 29.32
N ALA A 319 -35.00 7.24 29.76
CA ALA A 319 -36.23 6.45 29.66
C ALA A 319 -36.25 5.37 30.72
N GLY A 320 -37.47 4.94 31.08
CA GLY A 320 -37.72 3.70 31.80
C GLY A 320 -38.85 2.96 31.10
N VAL A 321 -38.64 1.68 30.84
CA VAL A 321 -39.69 0.76 30.40
C VAL A 321 -40.06 -0.08 31.61
N THR A 322 -41.18 0.28 32.22
CA THR A 322 -41.77 -0.44 33.35
C THR A 322 -42.97 -1.23 32.86
N ALA A 323 -43.09 -2.50 33.26
CA ALA A 323 -44.15 -3.43 32.84
C ALA A 323 -43.99 -3.96 31.40
N ASN A 324 -42.82 -4.54 31.11
CA ASN A 324 -42.70 -5.47 29.99
C ASN A 324 -43.59 -6.69 30.26
N SER A 325 -44.75 -6.73 29.58
CA SER A 325 -45.63 -7.90 29.46
C SER A 325 -45.02 -8.99 28.60
#